data_AF-A0A653EA22-F1
#
_entry.id   AF-A0A653EA22-F1
#
_cell.length_a   1.000
_cell.length_b   1.000
_cell.length_c   1.000
_cell.angle_alpha   90.00
_cell.angle_beta   90.00
_cell.angle_gamma   90.00
#
_symmetry.space_group_name_H-M   'P 1'
#
loop_
_entity.id
_entity.type
_entity.pdbx_description
1 polymer ?
#
loop_
_entity_poly.entity_id
_entity_poly.type
_entity_poly.pdbx_seq_one_letter_code
_entity_poly.pdbx_strand_id
1 'polypeptide(L)'
;MNKGISRESFSRMLDSEIRKNSKSHFSAMDRTLHRASIESFDEHIEKSSATSDSFDQESVQQDIRTSFRRDGLNQSKIGTHPDFMHLVETDKQEHHYICSLFLDIKNSTRLTFIYELHEVIAIKNTILKAAAETVLAMDGHVHRFMGDALLAFFGGKAKDKDDSIINAINCASVLESLMTGTIIPVLEQKYVQNPKADYLGFRIGLDYGSDNDVLWASYGFKGVYEVTPTSFFVDVAAKLQGIAGKNKSMLGQNIMEEIDLPEDYTKIKTLTQTNKQGERENFPQPKLPKSYTDQEGKVHTYKVRELNHAKYRDLLPFPTDLKESHSNSTLVSCTGISFKCFIVENDRLVEYPSISKMLNKDITLKFKVVFGKTVYDSQSFPLELKLIKQNHGKEAQEKGEQGVFPMTKASIIKNNFYSTEFFRAHTQTHTDSTAYRGLHTMEAKVTDATGSVIFKDIIGIYIR
;
A
#
# COMPACT_ATOMS: atom_id res chain seq x y z
N MET A 1 -19.68 12.41 2.43
CA MET A 1 -19.31 11.13 1.81
C MET A 1 -17.85 10.87 2.14
N ASN A 2 -17.51 9.70 2.72
CA ASN A 2 -16.11 9.36 2.96
C ASN A 2 -15.37 9.23 1.62
N LYS A 3 -14.33 10.04 1.43
CA LYS A 3 -13.45 10.00 0.26
C LYS A 3 -12.48 8.84 0.45
N GLY A 4 -12.58 7.80 -0.37
CA GLY A 4 -11.67 6.65 -0.34
C GLY A 4 -11.09 6.42 -1.73
N ILE A 5 -9.81 6.04 -1.82
CA ILE A 5 -9.21 5.71 -3.10
C ILE A 5 -9.92 4.50 -3.71
N SER A 6 -10.20 4.55 -5.01
CA SER A 6 -10.87 3.47 -5.74
C SER A 6 -12.24 3.06 -5.21
N ARG A 7 -12.97 3.98 -4.53
CA ARG A 7 -14.30 3.68 -3.97
C ARG A 7 -15.27 3.19 -5.03
N GLU A 8 -15.32 3.88 -6.17
CA GLU A 8 -16.25 3.55 -7.24
C GLU A 8 -15.86 2.24 -7.94
N SER A 9 -14.57 2.07 -8.24
CA SER A 9 -13.98 0.85 -8.80
C SER A 9 -14.33 -0.37 -7.92
N PHE A 10 -14.09 -0.28 -6.61
CA PHE A 10 -14.41 -1.36 -5.67
C PHE A 10 -15.92 -1.64 -5.56
N SER A 11 -16.75 -0.59 -5.51
CA SER A 11 -18.22 -0.76 -5.46
C SER A 11 -18.74 -1.48 -6.71
N ARG A 12 -18.23 -1.14 -7.89
CA ARG A 12 -18.57 -1.81 -9.16
C ARG A 12 -18.13 -3.26 -9.18
N MET A 13 -16.92 -3.56 -8.69
CA MET A 13 -16.43 -4.95 -8.56
C MET A 13 -17.35 -5.79 -7.68
N LEU A 14 -17.74 -5.25 -6.52
CA LEU A 14 -18.64 -5.94 -5.58
C LEU A 14 -20.02 -6.20 -6.22
N ASP A 15 -20.60 -5.20 -6.87
CA ASP A 15 -21.90 -5.31 -7.53
C ASP A 15 -21.88 -6.29 -8.70
N SER A 16 -20.75 -6.38 -9.42
CA SER A 16 -20.54 -7.38 -10.46
C SER A 16 -20.52 -8.81 -9.88
N GLU A 17 -19.76 -9.03 -8.80
CA GLU A 17 -19.65 -10.35 -8.19
C GLU A 17 -20.93 -10.84 -7.53
N ILE A 18 -21.68 -9.95 -6.87
CA ILE A 18 -23.00 -10.30 -6.33
C ILE A 18 -23.92 -10.76 -7.48
N ARG A 19 -23.98 -10.00 -8.59
CA ARG A 19 -24.80 -10.37 -9.75
C ARG A 19 -24.39 -11.70 -10.37
N LYS A 20 -23.08 -11.96 -10.48
CA LYS A 20 -22.55 -13.23 -11.01
C LYS A 20 -23.00 -14.41 -10.15
N ASN A 21 -22.81 -14.31 -8.83
CA ASN A 21 -23.14 -15.39 -7.90
C ASN A 21 -24.65 -15.60 -7.73
N SER A 22 -25.47 -14.54 -7.79
CA SER A 22 -26.93 -14.69 -7.80
C SER A 22 -27.41 -15.42 -9.06
N LYS A 23 -26.90 -15.06 -10.25
CA LYS A 23 -27.28 -15.73 -11.51
C LYS A 23 -26.93 -17.22 -11.51
N SER A 24 -25.74 -17.60 -11.04
CA SER A 24 -25.35 -19.00 -10.94
C SER A 24 -26.22 -19.76 -9.92
N HIS A 25 -26.59 -19.12 -8.82
CA HIS A 25 -27.48 -19.71 -7.82
C HIS A 25 -28.89 -19.96 -8.37
N PHE A 26 -29.49 -18.97 -9.05
CA PHE A 26 -30.80 -19.13 -9.68
C PHE A 26 -30.78 -20.20 -10.79
N SER A 27 -29.74 -20.24 -11.63
CA SER A 27 -29.59 -21.28 -12.64
C SER A 27 -29.44 -22.69 -12.03
N ALA A 28 -28.70 -22.82 -10.93
CA ALA A 28 -28.56 -24.08 -10.21
C ALA A 28 -29.88 -24.53 -9.56
N MET A 29 -30.63 -23.61 -8.93
CA MET A 29 -31.97 -23.91 -8.39
C MET A 29 -32.95 -24.32 -9.49
N ASP A 30 -32.95 -23.62 -10.63
CA ASP A 30 -33.83 -23.92 -11.75
C ASP A 30 -33.51 -25.30 -12.36
N ARG A 31 -32.22 -25.64 -12.50
CA ARG A 31 -31.78 -27.01 -12.87
C ARG A 31 -32.18 -28.07 -11.84
N THR A 32 -32.29 -27.71 -10.56
CA THR A 32 -32.73 -28.62 -9.50
C THR A 32 -34.26 -28.82 -9.52
N LEU A 33 -35.02 -27.79 -9.90
CA LEU A 33 -36.48 -27.83 -10.08
C LEU A 33 -36.90 -28.50 -11.40
N HIS A 34 -36.09 -28.36 -12.46
CA HIS A 34 -36.32 -28.95 -13.78
C HIS A 34 -35.58 -30.28 -14.01
N ARG A 35 -35.31 -31.05 -12.94
CA ARG A 35 -34.88 -32.46 -13.07
C ARG A 35 -36.04 -33.39 -13.45
N ALA A 36 -36.80 -32.99 -14.46
CA ALA A 36 -37.67 -33.81 -15.27
C ALA A 36 -37.68 -33.20 -16.68
N SER A 37 -36.93 -33.83 -17.58
CA SER A 37 -36.89 -33.60 -19.04
C SER A 37 -35.95 -32.50 -19.54
N ILE A 38 -34.82 -32.94 -20.11
CA ILE A 38 -34.28 -32.60 -21.45
C ILE A 38 -32.74 -32.64 -21.40
N GLU A 39 -32.18 -33.74 -21.91
CA GLU A 39 -30.82 -33.79 -22.45
C GLU A 39 -30.87 -33.27 -23.90
N SER A 40 -30.05 -32.26 -24.24
CA SER A 40 -29.49 -31.96 -25.59
C SER A 40 -29.27 -30.48 -25.95
N PHE A 41 -29.34 -29.52 -25.02
CA PHE A 41 -29.14 -28.07 -25.35
C PHE A 41 -27.93 -27.38 -24.69
N ASP A 42 -26.96 -28.12 -24.13
CA ASP A 42 -25.97 -27.54 -23.20
C ASP A 42 -24.58 -27.18 -23.77
N GLU A 43 -24.27 -27.39 -25.05
CA GLU A 43 -22.90 -27.15 -25.56
C GLU A 43 -22.59 -25.68 -25.97
N HIS A 44 -23.58 -24.79 -26.02
CA HIS A 44 -23.37 -23.41 -26.49
C HIS A 44 -23.35 -22.33 -25.40
N ILE A 45 -23.68 -22.64 -24.14
CA ILE A 45 -23.77 -21.64 -23.06
C ILE A 45 -22.48 -21.53 -22.23
N GLU A 46 -21.65 -22.57 -22.12
CA GLU A 46 -20.44 -22.49 -21.29
C GLU A 46 -19.30 -21.67 -21.92
N LYS A 47 -19.20 -21.64 -23.25
CA LYS A 47 -18.12 -20.91 -23.97
C LYS A 47 -18.28 -19.38 -23.99
N SER A 48 -19.41 -18.82 -23.57
CA SER A 48 -19.61 -17.37 -23.49
C SER A 48 -19.33 -16.78 -22.10
N SER A 49 -19.06 -17.63 -21.10
CA SER A 49 -18.78 -17.19 -19.71
C SER A 49 -17.28 -17.10 -19.37
N ALA A 50 -16.42 -17.58 -20.27
CA ALA A 50 -15.00 -17.77 -20.05
C ALA A 50 -14.13 -17.17 -21.17
N THR A 51 -14.45 -15.97 -21.66
CA THR A 51 -13.48 -15.09 -22.34
C THR A 51 -14.03 -13.67 -22.41
N SER A 52 -13.15 -12.71 -22.15
CA SER A 52 -13.28 -11.24 -22.26
C SER A 52 -14.09 -10.49 -21.18
N ASP A 53 -13.58 -10.43 -19.96
CA ASP A 53 -13.68 -9.20 -19.16
C ASP A 53 -12.61 -8.21 -19.66
N SER A 54 -12.71 -7.83 -20.93
CA SER A 54 -12.10 -6.63 -21.48
C SER A 54 -13.24 -5.63 -21.61
N PHE A 55 -13.13 -4.48 -20.93
CA PHE A 55 -14.04 -3.31 -20.75
C PHE A 55 -14.26 -3.09 -19.23
N ASP A 56 -13.91 -2.00 -18.56
CA ASP A 56 -13.61 -0.62 -18.97
C ASP A 56 -12.71 0.09 -17.94
N GLN A 57 -11.71 0.82 -18.45
CA GLN A 57 -10.99 2.03 -18.00
C GLN A 57 -10.77 2.44 -16.53
N GLU A 58 -11.31 1.79 -15.51
CA GLU A 58 -11.20 2.24 -14.11
C GLU A 58 -11.08 1.04 -13.15
N SER A 59 -9.87 0.52 -13.03
CA SER A 59 -9.49 -0.52 -12.07
C SER A 59 -8.86 0.10 -10.82
N VAL A 60 -8.89 -0.61 -9.69
CA VAL A 60 -8.15 -0.22 -8.47
C VAL A 60 -6.68 -0.01 -8.83
N GLN A 61 -6.15 -0.85 -9.73
CA GLN A 61 -4.79 -0.71 -10.25
C GLN A 61 -4.55 0.65 -10.93
N GLN A 62 -5.45 1.09 -11.82
CA GLN A 62 -5.30 2.33 -12.58
C GLN A 62 -5.30 3.56 -11.65
N ASP A 63 -6.21 3.61 -10.68
CA ASP A 63 -6.33 4.71 -9.72
C ASP A 63 -5.03 4.89 -8.92
N ILE A 64 -4.50 3.77 -8.41
CA ILE A 64 -3.27 3.74 -7.64
C ILE A 64 -2.08 4.15 -8.52
N ARG A 65 -1.93 3.56 -9.71
CA ARG A 65 -0.82 3.88 -10.62
C ARG A 65 -0.81 5.34 -11.06
N THR A 66 -1.98 5.94 -11.25
CA THR A 66 -2.13 7.36 -11.57
C THR A 66 -1.54 8.25 -10.47
N SER A 67 -1.79 7.92 -9.19
CA SER A 67 -1.22 8.66 -8.05
C SER A 67 0.30 8.51 -7.95
N PHE A 68 0.83 7.33 -8.26
CA PHE A 68 2.27 7.06 -8.29
C PHE A 68 2.95 7.45 -9.61
N ARG A 69 2.23 8.06 -10.57
CA ARG A 69 2.72 8.42 -11.92
C ARG A 69 3.41 7.25 -12.64
N ARG A 70 2.81 6.06 -12.58
CA ARG A 70 3.30 4.87 -13.28
C ARG A 70 2.56 4.66 -14.59
N ASP A 71 3.31 4.38 -15.64
CA ASP A 71 2.76 4.15 -16.97
C ASP A 71 2.22 2.73 -17.15
N GLY A 72 1.15 2.59 -17.93
CA GLY A 72 0.55 1.30 -18.28
C GLY A 72 -0.06 0.53 -17.11
N LEU A 73 -0.58 -0.67 -17.39
CA LEU A 73 -1.04 -1.62 -16.38
C LEU A 73 -0.11 -2.83 -16.33
N ASN A 74 0.13 -3.36 -15.13
CA ASN A 74 0.83 -4.62 -14.97
C ASN A 74 -0.14 -5.77 -15.21
N GLN A 75 0.09 -6.53 -16.28
CA GLN A 75 -0.75 -7.65 -16.74
C GLN A 75 -0.20 -9.03 -16.33
N SER A 76 0.71 -9.07 -15.36
CA SER A 76 1.31 -10.32 -14.88
C SER A 76 0.23 -11.29 -14.39
N LYS A 77 0.32 -12.54 -14.83
CA LYS A 77 -0.59 -13.60 -14.40
C LYS A 77 -0.18 -14.16 -13.05
N ILE A 78 -1.15 -14.66 -12.30
CA ILE A 78 -0.90 -15.40 -11.07
C ILE A 78 -0.06 -16.66 -11.33
N GLY A 79 0.84 -16.98 -10.41
CA GLY A 79 1.64 -18.21 -10.45
C GLY A 79 3.14 -17.95 -10.38
N THR A 80 3.92 -18.78 -11.06
CA THR A 80 5.37 -18.65 -11.14
C THR A 80 5.78 -17.29 -11.69
N HIS A 81 6.73 -16.64 -11.03
CA HIS A 81 7.28 -15.37 -11.48
C HIS A 81 7.97 -15.52 -12.85
N PRO A 82 7.72 -14.63 -13.84
CA PRO A 82 8.22 -14.77 -15.21
C PRO A 82 9.74 -15.02 -15.30
N ASP A 83 10.53 -14.31 -14.49
CA ASP A 83 12.00 -14.42 -14.50
C ASP A 83 12.52 -15.81 -14.08
N PHE A 84 11.72 -16.60 -13.36
CA PHE A 84 12.09 -17.92 -12.84
C PHE A 84 11.33 -19.05 -13.53
N MET A 85 10.58 -18.78 -14.59
CA MET A 85 9.85 -19.79 -15.38
C MET A 85 10.76 -20.90 -15.92
N HIS A 86 12.03 -20.61 -16.19
CA HIS A 86 13.00 -21.58 -16.70
C HIS A 86 13.40 -22.64 -15.66
N LEU A 87 13.03 -22.47 -14.38
CA LEU A 87 13.26 -23.46 -13.32
C LEU A 87 12.15 -24.53 -13.27
N VAL A 88 10.98 -24.25 -13.86
CA VAL A 88 9.80 -25.12 -13.83
C VAL A 88 10.16 -26.56 -14.24
N GLU A 89 9.85 -27.51 -13.36
CA GLU A 89 10.10 -28.94 -13.57
C GLU A 89 11.57 -29.28 -13.87
N THR A 90 12.51 -28.49 -13.32
CA THR A 90 13.95 -28.77 -13.39
C THR A 90 14.56 -28.84 -11.99
N ASP A 91 15.72 -29.50 -11.88
CA ASP A 91 16.52 -29.52 -10.66
C ASP A 91 17.45 -28.28 -10.52
N LYS A 92 17.31 -27.30 -11.42
CA LYS A 92 18.11 -26.08 -11.38
C LYS A 92 17.65 -25.18 -10.23
N GLN A 93 18.61 -24.42 -9.70
CA GLN A 93 18.39 -23.47 -8.64
C GLN A 93 19.04 -22.15 -9.00
N GLU A 94 18.48 -21.04 -8.55
CA GLU A 94 19.01 -19.71 -8.82
C GLU A 94 18.93 -18.82 -7.57
N HIS A 95 20.06 -18.19 -7.24
CA HIS A 95 20.12 -17.17 -6.19
C HIS A 95 19.58 -15.83 -6.73
N HIS A 96 18.57 -15.27 -6.08
CA HIS A 96 18.04 -13.96 -6.45
C HIS A 96 17.22 -13.36 -5.32
N TYR A 97 17.46 -12.08 -5.00
CA TYR A 97 16.76 -11.36 -3.94
C TYR A 97 15.23 -11.37 -4.13
N ILE A 98 14.48 -11.25 -3.04
CA ILE A 98 13.05 -10.98 -3.12
C ILE A 98 12.52 -10.32 -1.85
N CYS A 99 11.57 -9.41 -2.00
CA CYS A 99 10.72 -8.95 -0.89
C CYS A 99 9.38 -9.68 -0.94
N SER A 100 9.06 -10.42 0.12
CA SER A 100 7.84 -11.22 0.23
C SER A 100 6.76 -10.44 0.97
N LEU A 101 5.51 -10.51 0.49
CA LEU A 101 4.34 -9.97 1.16
C LEU A 101 3.32 -11.10 1.34
N PHE A 102 3.00 -11.39 2.60
CA PHE A 102 1.89 -12.26 2.96
C PHE A 102 0.74 -11.40 3.50
N LEU A 103 -0.44 -11.58 2.95
CA LEU A 103 -1.68 -10.93 3.38
C LEU A 103 -2.71 -11.99 3.75
N ASP A 104 -3.46 -11.70 4.81
CA ASP A 104 -4.62 -12.49 5.26
C ASP A 104 -5.78 -11.54 5.63
N ILE A 105 -7.00 -11.98 5.37
CA ILE A 105 -8.22 -11.25 5.77
C ILE A 105 -8.61 -11.70 7.18
N LYS A 106 -8.28 -10.86 8.17
CA LYS A 106 -8.67 -11.09 9.55
C LYS A 106 -10.18 -11.23 9.69
N ASN A 107 -10.59 -12.27 10.41
CA ASN A 107 -11.98 -12.58 10.73
C ASN A 107 -12.86 -12.85 9.49
N SER A 108 -12.27 -13.25 8.35
CA SER A 108 -13.05 -13.61 7.16
C SER A 108 -13.96 -14.83 7.41
N THR A 109 -13.60 -15.72 8.33
CA THR A 109 -14.42 -16.88 8.72
C THR A 109 -15.71 -16.44 9.43
N ARG A 110 -15.71 -15.28 10.09
CA ARG A 110 -16.92 -14.73 10.71
C ARG A 110 -17.99 -14.38 9.66
N LEU A 111 -17.59 -14.13 8.42
CA LEU A 111 -18.51 -13.81 7.32
C LEU A 111 -19.56 -14.91 7.11
N THR A 112 -19.20 -16.18 7.25
CA THR A 112 -20.12 -17.31 7.03
C THR A 112 -21.22 -17.42 8.07
N PHE A 113 -21.10 -16.69 9.19
CA PHE A 113 -22.14 -16.61 10.22
C PHE A 113 -23.01 -15.36 10.08
N ILE A 114 -22.67 -14.45 9.16
CA ILE A 114 -23.33 -13.14 8.99
C ILE A 114 -24.04 -13.06 7.63
N TYR A 115 -23.46 -13.64 6.59
CA TYR A 115 -23.95 -13.57 5.22
C TYR A 115 -24.19 -14.97 4.64
N GLU A 116 -25.01 -15.02 3.59
CA GLU A 116 -25.20 -16.23 2.81
C GLU A 116 -23.91 -16.61 2.06
N LEU A 117 -23.67 -17.91 1.83
CA LEU A 117 -22.40 -18.40 1.29
C LEU A 117 -22.01 -17.74 -0.05
N HIS A 118 -22.99 -17.46 -0.91
CA HIS A 118 -22.75 -16.83 -2.21
C HIS A 118 -22.33 -15.34 -2.07
N GLU A 119 -22.83 -14.64 -1.06
CA GLU A 119 -22.41 -13.29 -0.69
C GLU A 119 -21.01 -13.32 -0.05
N VAL A 120 -20.73 -14.30 0.81
CA VAL A 120 -19.39 -14.51 1.39
C VAL A 120 -18.35 -14.68 0.29
N ILE A 121 -18.65 -15.48 -0.73
CA ILE A 121 -17.77 -15.67 -1.90
C ILE A 121 -17.58 -14.33 -2.62
N ALA A 122 -18.66 -13.58 -2.89
CA ALA A 122 -18.57 -12.28 -3.56
C ALA A 122 -17.70 -11.29 -2.77
N ILE A 123 -17.89 -11.19 -1.45
CA ILE A 123 -17.12 -10.30 -0.57
C ILE A 123 -15.65 -10.71 -0.55
N LYS A 124 -15.34 -11.98 -0.26
CA LYS A 124 -13.95 -12.46 -0.20
C LYS A 124 -13.22 -12.28 -1.53
N ASN A 125 -13.86 -12.66 -2.63
CA ASN A 125 -13.27 -12.53 -3.96
C ASN A 125 -13.03 -11.06 -4.32
N THR A 126 -13.97 -10.17 -4.02
CA THR A 126 -13.80 -8.73 -4.31
C THR A 126 -12.65 -8.12 -3.50
N ILE A 127 -12.53 -8.47 -2.21
CA ILE A 127 -11.42 -8.02 -1.36
C ILE A 127 -10.07 -8.55 -1.88
N LEU A 128 -9.99 -9.84 -2.24
CA LEU A 128 -8.77 -10.45 -2.77
C LEU A 128 -8.39 -9.87 -4.15
N LYS A 129 -9.37 -9.59 -5.01
CA LYS A 129 -9.14 -8.90 -6.30
C LYS A 129 -8.58 -7.50 -6.09
N ALA A 130 -9.15 -6.71 -5.20
CA ALA A 130 -8.63 -5.38 -4.87
C ALA A 130 -7.20 -5.45 -4.29
N ALA A 131 -6.91 -6.48 -3.48
CA ALA A 131 -5.57 -6.71 -2.96
C ALA A 131 -4.58 -7.09 -4.07
N ALA A 132 -4.97 -7.99 -4.98
CA ALA A 132 -4.16 -8.38 -6.13
C ALA A 132 -3.90 -7.19 -7.08
N GLU A 133 -4.91 -6.39 -7.38
CA GLU A 133 -4.76 -5.17 -8.19
C GLU A 133 -3.82 -4.16 -7.53
N THR A 134 -3.83 -4.05 -6.20
CA THR A 134 -2.90 -3.20 -5.45
C THR A 134 -1.45 -3.69 -5.55
N VAL A 135 -1.23 -5.00 -5.45
CA VAL A 135 0.09 -5.62 -5.67
C VAL A 135 0.60 -5.32 -7.07
N LEU A 136 -0.24 -5.54 -8.09
CA LEU A 136 0.11 -5.27 -9.48
C LEU A 136 0.33 -3.77 -9.73
N ALA A 137 -0.41 -2.88 -9.05
CA ALA A 137 -0.23 -1.43 -9.15
C ALA A 137 1.16 -0.99 -8.68
N MET A 138 1.70 -1.68 -7.67
CA MET A 138 3.04 -1.47 -7.11
C MET A 138 4.13 -2.27 -7.84
N ASP A 139 3.84 -2.80 -9.04
CA ASP A 139 4.74 -3.65 -9.84
C ASP A 139 5.22 -4.92 -9.12
N GLY A 140 4.43 -5.42 -8.17
CA GLY A 140 4.61 -6.73 -7.58
C GLY A 140 4.01 -7.84 -8.46
N HIS A 141 4.29 -9.08 -8.08
CA HIS A 141 3.81 -10.30 -8.73
C HIS A 141 2.98 -11.12 -7.75
N VAL A 142 1.73 -11.42 -8.10
CA VAL A 142 0.86 -12.28 -7.28
C VAL A 142 1.26 -13.73 -7.53
N HIS A 143 1.79 -14.41 -6.52
CA HIS A 143 2.23 -15.79 -6.66
C HIS A 143 1.06 -16.76 -6.57
N ARG A 144 0.25 -16.67 -5.50
CA ARG A 144 -0.93 -17.50 -5.30
C ARG A 144 -1.92 -16.92 -4.30
N PHE A 145 -3.17 -17.37 -4.40
CA PHE A 145 -4.17 -17.26 -3.34
C PHE A 145 -4.16 -18.52 -2.48
N MET A 146 -4.33 -18.36 -1.17
CA MET A 146 -4.42 -19.46 -0.19
C MET A 146 -5.69 -19.26 0.65
N GLY A 147 -6.84 -19.60 0.08
CA GLY A 147 -8.13 -19.29 0.71
C GLY A 147 -8.40 -17.79 0.75
N ASP A 148 -8.42 -17.20 1.95
CA ASP A 148 -8.56 -15.76 2.22
C ASP A 148 -7.21 -15.03 2.36
N ALA A 149 -6.11 -15.70 2.01
CA ALA A 149 -4.77 -15.14 2.00
C ALA A 149 -4.21 -14.96 0.58
N LEU A 150 -3.24 -14.05 0.46
CA LEU A 150 -2.51 -13.74 -0.76
C LEU A 150 -1.00 -13.75 -0.46
N LEU A 151 -0.23 -14.41 -1.33
CA LEU A 151 1.23 -14.32 -1.37
C LEU A 151 1.66 -13.56 -2.61
N ALA A 152 2.44 -12.51 -2.41
CA ALA A 152 3.04 -11.72 -3.48
C ALA A 152 4.53 -11.51 -3.27
N PHE A 153 5.22 -11.30 -4.40
CA PHE A 153 6.65 -11.04 -4.46
C PHE A 153 6.92 -9.69 -5.12
N PHE A 154 7.85 -8.94 -4.56
CA PHE A 154 8.36 -7.69 -5.12
C PHE A 154 9.85 -7.87 -5.40
N GLY A 155 10.22 -7.72 -6.66
CA GLY A 155 11.57 -7.96 -7.17
C GLY A 155 11.52 -8.59 -8.55
N GLY A 156 12.67 -9.04 -9.02
CA GLY A 156 12.86 -9.60 -10.36
C GLY A 156 14.16 -9.09 -10.97
N LYS A 157 14.64 -9.76 -12.02
CA LYS A 157 15.97 -9.53 -12.61
C LYS A 157 16.15 -8.13 -13.20
N ALA A 158 15.05 -7.50 -13.59
CA ALA A 158 15.02 -6.16 -14.16
C ALA A 158 14.52 -5.08 -13.18
N LYS A 159 14.32 -5.42 -11.90
CA LYS A 159 13.84 -4.49 -10.88
C LYS A 159 15.00 -4.00 -10.03
N ASP A 160 14.90 -2.77 -9.53
CA ASP A 160 15.83 -2.28 -8.52
C ASP A 160 15.45 -2.86 -7.14
N LYS A 161 16.46 -3.20 -6.34
CA LYS A 161 16.28 -3.84 -5.03
C LYS A 161 15.58 -2.92 -4.03
N ASP A 162 16.10 -1.70 -3.89
CA ASP A 162 15.56 -0.71 -2.97
C ASP A 162 14.11 -0.36 -3.36
N ASP A 163 13.86 -0.13 -4.65
CA ASP A 163 12.50 0.13 -5.15
C ASP A 163 11.54 -1.04 -4.91
N SER A 164 12.02 -2.28 -4.99
CA SER A 164 11.21 -3.47 -4.72
C SER A 164 10.73 -3.50 -3.26
N ILE A 165 11.61 -3.12 -2.32
CA ILE A 165 11.28 -3.03 -0.89
C ILE A 165 10.31 -1.86 -0.65
N ILE A 166 10.60 -0.69 -1.21
CA ILE A 166 9.74 0.51 -1.11
C ILE A 166 8.33 0.19 -1.63
N ASN A 167 8.24 -0.49 -2.78
CA ASN A 167 6.96 -0.89 -3.38
C ASN A 167 6.17 -1.86 -2.50
N ALA A 168 6.84 -2.78 -1.83
CA ALA A 168 6.19 -3.69 -0.89
C ALA A 168 5.62 -2.94 0.32
N ILE A 169 6.37 -1.99 0.90
CA ILE A 169 5.89 -1.16 2.03
C ILE A 169 4.73 -0.26 1.57
N ASN A 170 4.87 0.37 0.41
CA ASN A 170 3.81 1.19 -0.19
C ASN A 170 2.55 0.36 -0.43
N CYS A 171 2.68 -0.85 -1.00
CA CYS A 171 1.57 -1.78 -1.17
C CYS A 171 0.88 -2.05 0.17
N ALA A 172 1.62 -2.34 1.23
CA ALA A 172 1.05 -2.59 2.55
C ALA A 172 0.27 -1.39 3.10
N SER A 173 0.77 -0.16 2.89
CA SER A 173 0.08 1.07 3.32
C SER A 173 -1.14 1.39 2.48
N VAL A 174 -1.08 1.18 1.16
CA VAL A 174 -2.24 1.34 0.26
C VAL A 174 -3.33 0.32 0.60
N LEU A 175 -2.97 -0.93 0.89
CA LEU A 175 -3.93 -1.98 1.32
C LEU A 175 -4.64 -1.59 2.62
N GLU A 176 -3.93 -1.03 3.60
CA GLU A 176 -4.55 -0.52 4.83
C GLU A 176 -5.49 0.66 4.56
N SER A 177 -5.07 1.59 3.70
CA SER A 177 -5.88 2.73 3.29
C SER A 177 -7.14 2.29 2.53
N LEU A 178 -7.03 1.32 1.63
CA LEU A 178 -8.16 0.72 0.92
C LEU A 178 -9.12 0.03 1.89
N MET A 179 -8.61 -0.78 2.81
CA MET A 179 -9.44 -1.51 3.76
C MET A 179 -10.27 -0.57 4.63
N THR A 180 -9.62 0.46 5.19
CA THR A 180 -10.24 1.39 6.15
C THR A 180 -11.04 2.51 5.49
N GLY A 181 -10.55 3.06 4.37
CA GLY A 181 -11.17 4.19 3.66
C GLY A 181 -12.18 3.79 2.59
N THR A 182 -12.10 2.57 2.06
CA THR A 182 -12.91 2.12 0.92
C THR A 182 -13.72 0.85 1.21
N ILE A 183 -13.06 -0.27 1.49
CA ILE A 183 -13.70 -1.59 1.58
C ILE A 183 -14.73 -1.62 2.70
N ILE A 184 -14.34 -1.33 3.95
CA ILE A 184 -15.26 -1.33 5.10
C ILE A 184 -16.42 -0.35 4.86
N PRO A 185 -16.18 0.92 4.49
CA PRO A 185 -17.27 1.86 4.19
C PRO A 185 -18.22 1.44 3.05
N VAL A 186 -17.72 0.75 2.02
CA VAL A 186 -18.57 0.24 0.94
C VAL A 186 -19.41 -0.95 1.41
N LEU A 187 -18.82 -1.89 2.16
CA LEU A 187 -19.55 -3.02 2.73
C LEU A 187 -20.65 -2.57 3.70
N GLU A 188 -20.35 -1.60 4.57
CA GLU A 188 -21.32 -1.03 5.50
C GLU A 188 -22.48 -0.31 4.79
N GLN A 189 -22.19 0.36 3.68
CA GLN A 189 -23.23 0.99 2.86
C GLN A 189 -24.08 -0.05 2.12
N LYS A 190 -23.44 -1.10 1.58
CA LYS A 190 -24.10 -2.11 0.74
C LYS A 190 -25.02 -3.02 1.54
N TYR A 191 -24.54 -3.49 2.69
CA TYR A 191 -25.19 -4.55 3.45
C TYR A 191 -25.99 -4.06 4.66
N VAL A 192 -26.14 -2.73 4.87
CA VAL A 192 -26.90 -2.08 5.95
C VAL A 192 -26.97 -2.93 7.22
N GLN A 193 -25.83 -3.06 7.92
CA GLN A 193 -25.64 -4.15 8.86
C GLN A 193 -25.36 -3.73 10.30
N ASN A 194 -25.86 -4.56 11.22
CA ASN A 194 -25.47 -4.62 12.62
C ASN A 194 -25.06 -6.08 12.94
N PRO A 195 -23.79 -6.37 13.27
CA PRO A 195 -22.69 -5.44 13.52
C PRO A 195 -22.09 -4.83 12.25
N LYS A 196 -21.45 -3.67 12.43
CA LYS A 196 -20.62 -3.02 11.41
C LYS A 196 -19.55 -3.97 10.86
N ALA A 197 -19.11 -3.75 9.62
CA ALA A 197 -18.08 -4.57 8.97
C ALA A 197 -16.66 -4.32 9.52
N ASP A 198 -16.52 -3.48 10.54
CA ASP A 198 -15.26 -3.10 11.18
C ASP A 198 -14.49 -4.27 11.81
N TYR A 199 -15.09 -5.45 11.95
CA TYR A 199 -14.39 -6.66 12.41
C TYR A 199 -13.42 -7.22 11.37
N LEU A 200 -13.60 -6.88 10.08
CA LEU A 200 -12.68 -7.24 9.01
C LEU A 200 -11.42 -6.37 9.04
N GLY A 201 -10.35 -6.91 8.47
CA GLY A 201 -9.16 -6.11 8.20
C GLY A 201 -8.02 -6.95 7.63
N PHE A 202 -7.00 -6.29 7.11
CA PHE A 202 -5.81 -7.01 6.66
C PHE A 202 -4.83 -7.27 7.79
N ARG A 203 -4.22 -8.45 7.77
CA ARG A 203 -2.96 -8.75 8.47
C ARG A 203 -1.90 -8.90 7.39
N ILE A 204 -0.83 -8.12 7.48
CA ILE A 204 0.23 -8.15 6.47
C ILE A 204 1.57 -8.41 7.15
N GLY A 205 2.38 -9.28 6.55
CA GLY A 205 3.76 -9.51 6.94
C GLY A 205 4.67 -9.33 5.74
N LEU A 206 5.76 -8.59 5.93
CA LEU A 206 6.74 -8.31 4.90
C LEU A 206 8.15 -8.58 5.40
N ASP A 207 8.96 -9.19 4.54
CA ASP A 207 10.40 -9.28 4.77
C ASP A 207 11.18 -9.34 3.46
N TYR A 208 12.47 -9.03 3.54
CA TYR A 208 13.39 -8.98 2.41
C TYR A 208 14.54 -9.96 2.61
N GLY A 209 14.81 -10.79 1.61
CA GLY A 209 16.01 -11.60 1.52
C GLY A 209 16.91 -11.12 0.38
N SER A 210 18.21 -11.02 0.64
CA SER A 210 19.22 -10.66 -0.35
C SER A 210 19.47 -11.78 -1.36
N ASP A 211 20.24 -11.53 -2.43
CA ASP A 211 20.55 -12.56 -3.43
C ASP A 211 21.19 -13.82 -2.84
N ASN A 212 22.07 -13.64 -1.86
CA ASN A 212 22.79 -14.75 -1.24
C ASN A 212 21.91 -15.56 -0.28
N ASP A 213 20.82 -14.96 0.21
CA ASP A 213 19.95 -15.56 1.23
C ASP A 213 18.69 -16.20 0.65
N VAL A 214 18.45 -16.05 -0.65
CA VAL A 214 17.23 -16.49 -1.32
C VAL A 214 17.58 -17.38 -2.50
N LEU A 215 17.10 -18.62 -2.44
CA LEU A 215 17.28 -19.60 -3.50
C LEU A 215 15.94 -19.98 -4.13
N TRP A 216 15.79 -19.72 -5.42
CA TRP A 216 14.63 -20.13 -6.21
C TRP A 216 14.84 -21.54 -6.76
N ALA A 217 13.81 -22.37 -6.67
CA ALA A 217 13.80 -23.71 -7.24
C ALA A 217 12.37 -24.16 -7.57
N SER A 218 12.24 -25.20 -8.41
CA SER A 218 10.96 -25.88 -8.63
C SER A 218 10.75 -26.96 -7.56
N TYR A 219 9.70 -26.79 -6.77
CA TYR A 219 9.25 -27.76 -5.77
C TYR A 219 8.20 -28.68 -6.38
N GLY A 220 8.14 -29.93 -5.92
CA GLY A 220 7.14 -30.90 -6.37
C GLY A 220 7.67 -31.90 -7.39
N PHE A 221 6.80 -32.39 -8.26
CA PHE A 221 7.10 -33.39 -9.28
C PHE A 221 6.41 -33.03 -10.61
N LYS A 222 6.68 -33.82 -11.65
CA LYS A 222 6.16 -33.56 -12.99
C LYS A 222 4.62 -33.43 -13.00
N GLY A 223 4.12 -32.32 -13.53
CA GLY A 223 2.71 -31.96 -13.58
C GLY A 223 2.12 -31.39 -12.27
N VAL A 224 2.86 -31.42 -11.17
CA VAL A 224 2.45 -30.90 -9.85
C VAL A 224 3.64 -30.20 -9.21
N TYR A 225 3.86 -28.94 -9.59
CA TYR A 225 5.02 -28.17 -9.18
C TYR A 225 4.68 -26.74 -8.76
N GLU A 226 5.61 -26.11 -8.05
CA GLU A 226 5.60 -24.69 -7.73
C GLU A 226 7.03 -24.15 -7.74
N VAL A 227 7.29 -23.11 -8.53
CA VAL A 227 8.58 -22.40 -8.46
C VAL A 227 8.47 -21.31 -7.41
N THR A 228 9.21 -21.46 -6.32
CA THR A 228 9.10 -20.61 -5.14
C THR A 228 10.48 -20.33 -4.53
N PRO A 229 10.70 -19.14 -3.94
CA PRO A 229 11.93 -18.83 -3.25
C PRO A 229 11.97 -19.53 -1.89
N THR A 230 13.16 -20.01 -1.51
CA THR A 230 13.45 -20.61 -0.22
C THR A 230 14.43 -19.74 0.52
N SER A 231 14.01 -19.26 1.69
CA SER A 231 14.80 -18.40 2.55
C SER A 231 14.15 -18.29 3.93
N PHE A 232 14.97 -18.09 4.96
CA PHE A 232 14.49 -17.66 6.27
C PHE A 232 13.58 -16.44 6.16
N PHE A 233 13.95 -15.44 5.34
CA PHE A 233 13.23 -14.18 5.22
C PHE A 233 11.85 -14.36 4.55
N VAL A 234 11.76 -15.23 3.54
CA VAL A 234 10.48 -15.58 2.89
C VAL A 234 9.53 -16.22 3.90
N ASP A 235 10.02 -17.19 4.68
CA ASP A 235 9.22 -17.88 5.70
C ASP A 235 8.84 -16.96 6.88
N VAL A 236 9.71 -16.02 7.21
CA VAL A 236 9.46 -15.04 8.26
C VAL A 236 8.33 -14.09 7.87
N ALA A 237 8.22 -13.69 6.60
CA ALA A 237 7.11 -12.83 6.16
C ALA A 237 5.73 -13.43 6.49
N ALA A 238 5.54 -14.75 6.35
CA ALA A 238 4.32 -15.43 6.78
C ALA A 238 4.12 -15.40 8.31
N LYS A 239 5.19 -15.59 9.09
CA LYS A 239 5.14 -15.51 10.57
C LYS A 239 4.82 -14.09 11.04
N LEU A 240 5.34 -13.08 10.35
CA LEU A 240 5.05 -11.67 10.58
C LEU A 240 3.57 -11.35 10.32
N GLN A 241 2.99 -11.91 9.24
CA GLN A 241 1.56 -11.82 8.98
C GLN A 241 0.75 -12.43 10.13
N GLY A 242 1.13 -13.63 10.59
CA GLY A 242 0.43 -14.33 11.68
C GLY A 242 0.35 -13.53 12.98
N ILE A 243 1.42 -12.80 13.32
CA ILE A 243 1.44 -11.93 14.51
C ILE A 243 0.84 -10.54 14.24
N ALA A 244 0.53 -10.14 13.01
CA ALA A 244 0.00 -8.80 12.73
C ALA A 244 -1.40 -8.57 13.35
N GLY A 245 -1.63 -7.34 13.82
CA GLY A 245 -2.94 -6.89 14.28
C GLY A 245 -3.94 -6.64 13.14
N LYS A 246 -5.18 -6.25 13.49
CA LYS A 246 -6.18 -5.85 12.47
C LYS A 246 -5.72 -4.57 11.78
N ASN A 247 -5.69 -4.55 10.45
CA ASN A 247 -5.22 -3.42 9.63
C ASN A 247 -3.78 -3.00 9.99
N LYS A 248 -2.93 -3.98 10.30
CA LYS A 248 -1.53 -3.77 10.65
C LYS A 248 -0.62 -4.54 9.72
N SER A 249 0.57 -4.00 9.54
CA SER A 249 1.64 -4.62 8.77
C SER A 249 2.87 -4.77 9.65
N MET A 250 3.49 -5.95 9.61
CA MET A 250 4.71 -6.25 10.33
C MET A 250 5.88 -6.32 9.35
N LEU A 251 7.00 -5.69 9.71
CA LEU A 251 8.23 -5.63 8.93
C LEU A 251 9.34 -6.43 9.63
N GLY A 252 10.08 -7.20 8.85
CA GLY A 252 11.33 -7.83 9.27
C GLY A 252 12.48 -6.83 9.36
N GLN A 253 13.53 -7.21 10.10
CA GLN A 253 14.74 -6.42 10.31
C GLN A 253 15.40 -6.01 9.00
N ASN A 254 15.52 -6.95 8.06
CA ASN A 254 16.21 -6.72 6.80
C ASN A 254 15.60 -5.59 5.99
N ILE A 255 14.26 -5.49 5.93
CA ILE A 255 13.60 -4.35 5.26
C ILE A 255 14.07 -3.03 5.85
N MET A 256 14.08 -2.92 7.19
CA MET A 256 14.40 -1.66 7.85
C MET A 256 15.87 -1.28 7.68
N GLU A 257 16.76 -2.27 7.67
CA GLU A 257 18.20 -2.04 7.54
C GLU A 257 18.62 -1.76 6.12
N GLU A 258 18.04 -2.46 5.14
CA GLU A 258 18.40 -2.30 3.73
C GLU A 258 18.13 -0.87 3.27
N ILE A 259 16.90 -0.36 3.44
CA ILE A 259 16.50 0.98 2.96
C ILE A 259 16.65 2.09 4.02
N ASP A 260 17.28 1.80 5.16
CA ASP A 260 17.44 2.70 6.31
C ASP A 260 16.12 3.37 6.74
N LEU A 261 15.09 2.55 6.96
CA LEU A 261 13.74 3.02 7.27
C LEU A 261 13.70 3.68 8.67
N PRO A 262 13.26 4.95 8.79
CA PRO A 262 13.29 5.66 10.06
C PRO A 262 12.34 5.08 11.11
N GLU A 263 12.75 5.13 12.38
CA GLU A 263 11.92 4.68 13.51
C GLU A 263 10.60 5.47 13.61
N ASP A 264 10.53 6.70 13.10
CA ASP A 264 9.31 7.51 13.03
C ASP A 264 8.16 6.78 12.31
N TYR A 265 8.49 5.96 11.32
CA TYR A 265 7.53 5.22 10.50
C TYR A 265 7.32 3.78 10.97
N THR A 266 7.92 3.38 12.09
CA THR A 266 7.74 2.06 12.67
C THR A 266 7.39 2.15 14.15
N LYS A 267 6.90 1.04 14.73
CA LYS A 267 6.55 0.93 16.15
C LYS A 267 6.96 -0.42 16.69
N ILE A 268 7.25 -0.49 17.99
CA ILE A 268 7.27 -1.80 18.67
C ILE A 268 5.82 -2.29 18.73
N LYS A 269 5.59 -3.52 18.27
CA LYS A 269 4.29 -4.17 18.42
C LYS A 269 4.03 -4.39 19.91
N THR A 270 2.81 -4.08 20.36
CA THR A 270 2.37 -4.36 21.72
C THR A 270 1.36 -5.50 21.71
N LEU A 271 1.58 -6.51 22.55
CA LEU A 271 0.64 -7.59 22.83
C LEU A 271 -0.20 -7.21 24.04
N THR A 272 -1.51 -7.15 23.89
CA THR A 272 -2.43 -7.00 25.02
C THR A 272 -2.88 -8.37 25.49
N GLN A 273 -2.63 -8.70 26.76
CA GLN A 273 -3.09 -9.93 27.40
C GLN A 273 -3.97 -9.57 28.59
N THR A 274 -5.02 -10.37 28.83
CA THR A 274 -5.84 -10.22 30.03
C THR A 274 -5.31 -11.17 31.09
N ASN A 275 -4.90 -10.65 32.25
CA ASN A 275 -4.43 -11.46 33.36
C ASN A 275 -5.60 -12.21 34.03
N LYS A 276 -5.28 -13.08 34.99
CA LYS A 276 -6.30 -13.88 35.71
C LYS A 276 -7.27 -13.01 36.52
N GLN A 277 -6.90 -11.77 36.84
CA GLN A 277 -7.76 -10.79 37.52
C GLN A 277 -8.66 -9.99 36.55
N GLY A 278 -8.57 -10.22 35.23
CA GLY A 278 -9.35 -9.49 34.23
C GLY A 278 -8.73 -8.16 33.79
N GLU A 279 -7.52 -7.83 34.26
CA GLU A 279 -6.82 -6.60 33.89
C GLU A 279 -6.06 -6.79 32.58
N ARG A 280 -6.00 -5.73 31.77
CA ARG A 280 -5.29 -5.75 30.48
C ARG A 280 -3.86 -5.27 30.66
N GLU A 281 -2.91 -6.16 30.41
CA GLU A 281 -1.48 -5.87 30.42
C GLU A 281 -0.93 -5.80 29.00
N ASN A 282 0.04 -4.92 28.79
CA ASN A 282 0.62 -4.62 27.49
C ASN A 282 2.11 -4.98 27.47
N PHE A 283 2.49 -5.92 26.61
CA PHE A 283 3.87 -6.41 26.50
C PHE A 283 4.49 -6.01 25.17
N PRO A 284 5.67 -5.37 25.16
CA PRO A 284 6.38 -5.07 23.93
C PRO A 284 6.88 -6.36 23.27
N GLN A 285 6.74 -6.44 21.96
CA GLN A 285 7.19 -7.56 21.13
C GLN A 285 8.17 -7.05 20.06
N PRO A 286 9.44 -6.79 20.43
CA PRO A 286 10.45 -6.25 19.50
C PRO A 286 11.09 -7.32 18.61
N LYS A 287 10.81 -8.60 18.85
CA LYS A 287 11.40 -9.74 18.15
C LYS A 287 10.32 -10.75 17.77
N LEU A 288 10.61 -11.63 16.81
CA LEU A 288 9.77 -12.81 16.55
C LEU A 288 9.62 -13.63 17.85
N PRO A 289 8.42 -14.19 18.14
CA PRO A 289 8.21 -15.04 19.31
C PRO A 289 9.12 -16.27 19.35
N LYS A 290 9.47 -16.78 18.16
CA LYS A 290 10.28 -17.98 18.00
C LYS A 290 11.74 -17.59 17.75
N SER A 291 12.65 -18.18 18.50
CA SER A 291 14.08 -18.22 18.20
C SER A 291 14.43 -19.46 17.37
N TYR A 292 15.56 -19.40 16.67
CA TYR A 292 16.05 -20.48 15.83
C TYR A 292 17.47 -20.84 16.25
N THR A 293 17.79 -22.12 16.31
CA THR A 293 19.14 -22.58 16.63
C THR A 293 19.76 -23.15 15.36
N ASP A 294 20.97 -22.70 15.00
CA ASP A 294 21.69 -23.23 13.85
C ASP A 294 22.43 -24.55 14.15
N GLN A 295 23.15 -25.06 13.16
CA GLN A 295 23.91 -26.31 13.27
C GLN A 295 25.03 -26.25 14.32
N GLU A 296 25.54 -25.05 14.62
CA GLU A 296 26.60 -24.82 15.62
C GLU A 296 26.02 -24.61 17.03
N GLY A 297 24.70 -24.68 17.19
CA GLY A 297 24.03 -24.46 18.48
C GLY A 297 23.80 -22.99 18.82
N LYS A 298 24.10 -22.05 17.91
CA LYS A 298 23.91 -20.62 18.13
C LYS A 298 22.45 -20.25 17.96
N VAL A 299 21.92 -19.53 18.95
CA VAL A 299 20.53 -19.06 18.97
C VAL A 299 20.41 -17.72 18.25
N HIS A 300 19.59 -17.69 17.21
CA HIS A 300 19.23 -16.53 16.41
C HIS A 300 17.86 -15.99 16.84
N THR A 301 17.82 -14.68 17.05
CA THR A 301 16.57 -13.93 17.26
C THR A 301 16.44 -12.87 16.19
N TYR A 302 15.24 -12.63 15.69
CA TYR A 302 15.01 -11.70 14.59
C TYR A 302 14.18 -10.51 15.05
N LYS A 303 14.67 -9.29 14.82
CA LYS A 303 13.98 -8.05 15.18
C LYS A 303 12.80 -7.81 14.24
N VAL A 304 11.70 -7.31 14.78
CA VAL A 304 10.48 -7.01 14.02
C VAL A 304 9.89 -5.68 14.48
N ARG A 305 9.20 -4.99 13.58
CA ARG A 305 8.43 -3.78 13.91
C ARG A 305 7.06 -3.81 13.24
N GLU A 306 6.12 -3.08 13.81
CA GLU A 306 4.86 -2.74 13.14
C GLU A 306 5.07 -1.47 12.30
N LEU A 307 4.62 -1.47 11.04
CA LEU A 307 4.58 -0.27 10.22
C LEU A 307 3.59 0.73 10.84
N ASN A 308 4.02 1.97 11.04
CA ASN A 308 3.17 3.03 11.55
C ASN A 308 2.27 3.58 10.44
N HIS A 309 1.23 2.84 10.08
CA HIS A 309 0.29 3.22 9.01
C HIS A 309 -0.24 4.65 9.14
N ALA A 310 -0.51 5.12 10.35
CA ALA A 310 -0.97 6.49 10.58
C ALA A 310 -0.03 7.55 9.98
N LYS A 311 1.29 7.41 10.20
CA LYS A 311 2.30 8.36 9.70
C LYS A 311 2.76 8.03 8.28
N TYR A 312 2.94 6.75 7.95
CA TYR A 312 3.46 6.35 6.63
C TYR A 312 2.44 6.60 5.52
N ARG A 313 1.14 6.42 5.81
CA ARG A 313 0.07 6.66 4.83
C ARG A 313 -0.04 8.14 4.44
N ASP A 314 0.27 9.07 5.35
CA ASP A 314 0.32 10.50 5.06
C ASP A 314 1.40 10.85 4.00
N LEU A 315 2.39 9.97 3.80
CA LEU A 315 3.40 10.09 2.75
C LEU A 315 2.96 9.53 1.40
N LEU A 316 1.86 8.76 1.30
CA LEU A 316 1.41 8.25 0.01
C LEU A 316 1.12 9.44 -0.94
N PRO A 317 1.35 9.28 -2.26
CA PRO A 317 1.17 10.35 -3.23
C PRO A 317 -0.33 10.57 -3.58
N PHE A 318 -1.20 10.49 -2.58
CA PHE A 318 -2.63 10.76 -2.70
C PHE A 318 -2.93 12.24 -2.44
N PRO A 319 -4.04 12.76 -2.98
CA PRO A 319 -4.53 14.10 -2.66
C PRO A 319 -4.64 14.35 -1.15
N THR A 320 -4.29 15.56 -0.70
CA THR A 320 -4.25 15.92 0.72
C THR A 320 -5.59 15.70 1.43
N ASP A 321 -6.71 15.96 0.75
CA ASP A 321 -8.06 15.77 1.27
C ASP A 321 -8.44 14.30 1.47
N LEU A 322 -7.90 13.41 0.63
CA LEU A 322 -8.03 11.97 0.83
C LEU A 322 -7.23 11.53 2.05
N LYS A 323 -6.00 12.04 2.21
CA LYS A 323 -5.14 11.72 3.37
C LYS A 323 -5.75 12.21 4.68
N GLU A 324 -6.25 13.45 4.70
CA GLU A 324 -6.95 14.07 5.83
C GLU A 324 -8.21 13.29 6.26
N SER A 325 -8.88 12.61 5.33
CA SER A 325 -10.13 11.88 5.63
C SER A 325 -9.95 10.71 6.61
N HIS A 326 -8.72 10.26 6.84
CA HIS A 326 -8.42 9.19 7.79
C HIS A 326 -8.29 9.76 9.19
N SER A 327 -9.01 9.18 10.16
CA SER A 327 -9.17 9.73 11.51
C SER A 327 -7.89 9.94 12.32
N ASN A 328 -6.78 9.34 11.90
CA ASN A 328 -5.47 9.42 12.54
C ASN A 328 -4.42 10.16 11.69
N SER A 329 -4.82 10.79 10.58
CA SER A 329 -3.98 11.71 9.83
C SER A 329 -3.78 13.01 10.62
N THR A 330 -2.63 13.65 10.44
CA THR A 330 -2.36 14.98 11.00
C THR A 330 -2.36 16.08 9.94
N LEU A 331 -2.71 15.73 8.71
CA LEU A 331 -2.72 16.63 7.57
C LEU A 331 -4.00 17.47 7.56
N VAL A 332 -3.92 18.61 6.87
CA VAL A 332 -5.05 19.53 6.72
C VAL A 332 -5.15 19.92 5.26
N SER A 333 -6.31 19.71 4.65
CA SER A 333 -6.52 20.05 3.24
C SER A 333 -7.16 21.43 3.08
N CYS A 334 -6.79 22.14 2.01
CA CYS A 334 -7.38 23.42 1.64
C CYS A 334 -7.60 23.46 0.14
N THR A 335 -8.86 23.65 -0.27
CA THR A 335 -9.20 23.75 -1.69
C THR A 335 -8.44 24.89 -2.36
N GLY A 336 -7.59 24.53 -3.34
CA GLY A 336 -6.77 25.48 -4.08
C GLY A 336 -5.34 25.62 -3.56
N ILE A 337 -4.96 24.98 -2.46
CA ILE A 337 -3.55 24.80 -2.10
C ILE A 337 -3.10 23.41 -2.55
N SER A 338 -1.94 23.32 -3.20
CA SER A 338 -1.31 22.03 -3.51
C SER A 338 0.19 22.06 -3.22
N PHE A 339 0.74 20.91 -2.83
CA PHE A 339 2.15 20.75 -2.51
C PHE A 339 2.73 19.56 -3.30
N LYS A 340 3.77 19.82 -4.09
CA LYS A 340 4.38 18.83 -4.99
C LYS A 340 5.90 18.93 -5.00
N CYS A 341 6.55 17.81 -5.25
CA CYS A 341 8.00 17.74 -5.45
C CYS A 341 8.32 17.43 -6.92
N PHE A 342 9.40 18.03 -7.41
CA PHE A 342 9.92 17.78 -8.73
C PHE A 342 11.43 17.56 -8.66
N ILE A 343 11.94 16.68 -9.51
CA ILE A 343 13.37 16.43 -9.72
C ILE A 343 13.81 17.05 -11.04
N VAL A 344 15.10 17.42 -11.11
CA VAL A 344 15.73 17.85 -12.37
C VAL A 344 16.47 16.64 -12.96
N GLU A 345 15.90 16.05 -14.01
CA GLU A 345 16.52 14.97 -14.79
C GLU A 345 16.73 15.45 -16.23
N ASN A 346 17.97 15.41 -16.74
CA ASN A 346 18.31 15.84 -18.11
C ASN A 346 17.77 17.25 -18.49
N ASP A 347 17.99 18.23 -17.61
CA ASP A 347 17.48 19.61 -17.73
C ASP A 347 15.94 19.75 -17.79
N ARG A 348 15.21 18.67 -17.52
CA ARG A 348 13.75 18.66 -17.46
C ARG A 348 13.27 18.52 -16.04
N LEU A 349 12.19 19.23 -15.75
CA LEU A 349 11.52 19.15 -14.47
C LEU A 349 10.48 18.03 -14.52
N VAL A 350 10.71 16.95 -13.77
CA VAL A 350 9.82 15.78 -13.70
C VAL A 350 9.20 15.72 -12.31
N GLU A 351 7.88 15.47 -12.21
CA GLU A 351 7.22 15.30 -10.91
C GLU A 351 7.79 14.05 -10.22
N TYR A 352 8.18 14.20 -8.95
CA TYR A 352 8.51 13.08 -8.08
C TYR A 352 7.32 12.86 -7.14
N PRO A 353 6.48 11.84 -7.38
CA PRO A 353 5.44 11.49 -6.43
C PRO A 353 6.10 11.02 -5.14
N SER A 354 5.58 11.47 -4.00
CA SER A 354 6.08 11.10 -2.68
C SER A 354 6.28 9.59 -2.56
N ILE A 355 7.43 9.18 -2.00
CA ILE A 355 7.85 7.79 -1.75
C ILE A 355 7.73 6.81 -2.93
N SER A 356 7.75 7.32 -4.17
CA SER A 356 7.47 6.50 -5.36
C SER A 356 8.62 5.62 -5.84
N LYS A 357 9.87 6.06 -5.62
CA LYS A 357 11.12 5.38 -5.98
C LYS A 357 12.30 5.96 -5.17
N MET A 358 13.41 5.22 -5.07
CA MET A 358 14.66 5.71 -4.53
C MET A 358 15.33 6.67 -5.52
N LEU A 359 15.86 7.79 -5.03
CA LEU A 359 16.64 8.74 -5.82
C LEU A 359 18.14 8.56 -5.54
N ASN A 360 18.97 8.77 -6.56
CA ASN A 360 20.41 8.89 -6.33
C ASN A 360 20.73 10.17 -5.53
N LYS A 361 21.94 10.25 -4.99
CA LYS A 361 22.47 11.48 -4.38
C LYS A 361 22.69 12.56 -5.43
N ASP A 362 22.79 13.79 -4.94
CA ASP A 362 23.08 15.01 -5.70
C ASP A 362 22.02 15.36 -6.77
N ILE A 363 20.81 14.82 -6.62
CA ILE A 363 19.65 15.19 -7.43
C ILE A 363 19.03 16.45 -6.84
N THR A 364 18.82 17.46 -7.70
CA THR A 364 18.14 18.70 -7.31
C THR A 364 16.64 18.46 -7.15
N LEU A 365 16.11 18.81 -5.98
CA LEU A 365 14.70 18.77 -5.63
C LEU A 365 14.10 20.19 -5.70
N LYS A 366 12.90 20.31 -6.26
CA LYS A 366 12.09 21.53 -6.26
C LYS A 366 10.73 21.27 -5.64
N PHE A 367 10.56 21.76 -4.42
CA PHE A 367 9.31 21.71 -3.68
C PHE A 367 8.46 22.93 -4.03
N LYS A 368 7.28 22.70 -4.61
CA LYS A 368 6.36 23.75 -5.06
C LYS A 368 5.08 23.73 -4.25
N VAL A 369 4.77 24.87 -3.62
CA VAL A 369 3.46 25.14 -3.01
C VAL A 369 2.71 26.11 -3.91
N VAL A 370 1.56 25.68 -4.43
CA VAL A 370 0.75 26.45 -5.37
C VAL A 370 -0.52 26.92 -4.68
N PHE A 371 -0.80 28.22 -4.77
CA PHE A 371 -2.00 28.89 -4.25
C PHE A 371 -2.88 29.30 -5.45
N GLY A 372 -3.92 28.52 -5.68
CA GLY A 372 -4.93 28.75 -6.70
C GLY A 372 -5.97 29.80 -6.29
N LYS A 373 -6.84 30.14 -7.25
CA LYS A 373 -7.85 31.20 -7.12
C LYS A 373 -8.74 31.06 -5.89
N THR A 374 -9.25 29.85 -5.63
CA THR A 374 -10.22 29.58 -4.54
C THR A 374 -9.70 29.96 -3.16
N VAL A 375 -8.39 29.90 -2.93
CA VAL A 375 -7.77 30.27 -1.65
C VAL A 375 -7.94 31.76 -1.36
N TYR A 376 -7.86 32.60 -2.40
CA TYR A 376 -7.99 34.06 -2.29
C TYR A 376 -9.42 34.52 -2.00
N ASP A 377 -10.39 33.69 -2.38
CA ASP A 377 -11.80 33.87 -2.07
C ASP A 377 -12.15 33.43 -0.65
N SER A 378 -11.60 32.29 -0.19
CA SER A 378 -12.11 31.62 1.00
C SER A 378 -11.29 31.82 2.28
N GLN A 379 -10.05 32.33 2.19
CA GLN A 379 -9.13 32.40 3.32
C GLN A 379 -8.81 33.83 3.76
N SER A 380 -8.41 33.97 5.04
CA SER A 380 -8.02 35.23 5.65
C SER A 380 -6.52 35.51 5.44
N PHE A 381 -6.19 36.61 4.76
CA PHE A 381 -4.81 37.00 4.44
C PHE A 381 -4.23 38.00 5.46
N PRO A 382 -2.90 38.04 5.68
CA PRO A 382 -1.86 37.29 4.97
C PRO A 382 -1.82 35.80 5.33
N LEU A 383 -1.42 34.96 4.38
CA LEU A 383 -1.10 33.56 4.66
C LEU A 383 0.39 33.43 4.95
N GLU A 384 0.76 32.57 5.88
CA GLU A 384 2.16 32.27 6.21
C GLU A 384 2.48 30.83 5.83
N LEU A 385 3.37 30.65 4.85
CA LEU A 385 3.92 29.35 4.47
C LEU A 385 5.19 29.08 5.27
N LYS A 386 5.26 27.89 5.89
CA LYS A 386 6.45 27.31 6.50
C LYS A 386 6.77 25.97 5.85
N LEU A 387 7.99 25.83 5.33
CA LEU A 387 8.53 24.55 4.89
C LEU A 387 9.48 24.00 5.95
N ILE A 388 9.29 22.73 6.32
CA ILE A 388 10.04 22.07 7.38
C ILE A 388 10.62 20.78 6.81
N LYS A 389 11.95 20.74 6.68
CA LYS A 389 12.69 19.54 6.29
C LYS A 389 12.95 18.68 7.51
N GLN A 390 12.87 17.37 7.37
CA GLN A 390 13.37 16.43 8.37
C GLN A 390 14.30 15.43 7.70
N ASN A 391 15.52 15.36 8.22
CA ASN A 391 16.49 14.36 7.81
C ASN A 391 16.50 13.20 8.80
N HIS A 392 16.42 11.99 8.25
CA HIS A 392 16.56 10.74 8.99
C HIS A 392 17.78 9.96 8.48
N GLY A 393 17.93 8.72 8.95
CA GLY A 393 18.97 7.80 8.51
C GLY A 393 20.28 7.93 9.26
N LYS A 394 21.10 6.88 9.17
CA LYS A 394 22.40 6.75 9.82
C LYS A 394 23.42 7.71 9.22
N GLU A 395 23.41 7.88 7.91
CA GLU A 395 24.36 8.77 7.24
C GLU A 395 24.16 10.24 7.64
N ALA A 396 22.90 10.69 7.75
CA ALA A 396 22.61 12.03 8.26
C ALA A 396 23.06 12.19 9.71
N GLN A 397 22.90 11.15 10.54
CA GLN A 397 23.34 11.17 11.94
C GLN A 397 24.86 11.28 12.05
N GLU A 398 25.60 10.47 11.29
CA GLU A 398 27.07 10.48 11.27
C GLU A 398 27.64 11.82 10.82
N LYS A 399 26.94 12.52 9.92
CA LYS A 399 27.30 13.86 9.46
C LYS A 399 26.78 15.00 10.35
N GLY A 400 26.07 14.70 11.44
CA GLY A 400 25.48 15.71 12.33
C GLY A 400 24.29 16.48 11.75
N GLU A 401 23.68 15.96 10.69
CA GLU A 401 22.64 16.59 9.87
C GLU A 401 21.28 15.87 9.99
N GLN A 402 21.16 14.94 10.94
CA GLN A 402 19.88 14.33 11.33
C GLN A 402 19.10 15.31 12.22
N GLY A 403 17.83 15.54 11.90
CA GLY A 403 17.00 16.46 12.67
C GLY A 403 15.95 17.18 11.84
N VAL A 404 15.35 18.20 12.43
CA VAL A 404 14.28 19.02 11.85
C VAL A 404 14.82 20.42 11.55
N PHE A 405 14.64 20.88 10.31
CA PHE A 405 15.20 22.11 9.78
C PHE A 405 14.09 22.98 9.14
N PRO A 406 13.75 24.14 9.71
CA PRO A 406 12.87 25.11 9.06
C PRO A 406 13.58 25.76 7.85
N MET A 407 13.07 25.54 6.64
CA MET A 407 13.77 25.88 5.40
C MET A 407 13.29 27.17 4.73
N THR A 408 11.98 27.45 4.77
CA THR A 408 11.40 28.61 4.11
C THR A 408 10.25 29.14 4.93
N LYS A 409 10.23 30.46 5.11
CA LYS A 409 9.11 31.20 5.67
C LYS A 409 8.73 32.30 4.68
N ALA A 410 7.52 32.23 4.15
CA ALA A 410 7.04 33.19 3.17
C ALA A 410 5.67 33.73 3.60
N SER A 411 5.47 35.03 3.45
CA SER A 411 4.18 35.70 3.64
C SER A 411 3.51 35.91 2.28
N ILE A 412 2.29 35.42 2.12
CA ILE A 412 1.50 35.52 0.90
C ILE A 412 0.42 36.56 1.17
N ILE A 413 0.48 37.66 0.43
CA ILE A 413 -0.47 38.77 0.53
C ILE A 413 -1.66 38.52 -0.42
N LYS A 414 -2.85 39.02 -0.06
CA LYS A 414 -4.03 38.90 -0.91
C LYS A 414 -3.80 39.60 -2.25
N ASN A 415 -4.00 38.88 -3.35
CA ASN A 415 -3.94 39.46 -4.68
C ASN A 415 -5.33 39.91 -5.12
N ASN A 416 -5.65 41.20 -5.09
CA ASN A 416 -7.00 41.71 -5.41
C ASN A 416 -7.47 41.46 -6.87
N PHE A 417 -6.60 40.99 -7.77
CA PHE A 417 -6.93 40.64 -9.15
C PHE A 417 -7.17 39.14 -9.34
N TYR A 418 -7.32 38.36 -8.26
CA TYR A 418 -7.54 36.92 -8.31
C TYR A 418 -8.81 36.51 -9.08
N SER A 419 -9.79 37.41 -9.18
CA SER A 419 -11.08 37.16 -9.85
C SER A 419 -10.97 37.16 -11.38
N THR A 420 -9.90 37.72 -11.95
CA THR A 420 -9.69 37.84 -13.40
C THR A 420 -9.47 36.49 -14.09
N GLU A 421 -9.86 36.38 -15.36
CA GLU A 421 -9.66 35.16 -16.17
C GLU A 421 -8.18 34.81 -16.39
N PHE A 422 -7.30 35.81 -16.33
CA PHE A 422 -5.85 35.64 -16.52
C PHE A 422 -5.09 35.41 -15.20
N PHE A 423 -5.78 35.23 -14.07
CA PHE A 423 -5.11 35.01 -12.80
C PHE A 423 -4.23 33.76 -12.85
N ARG A 424 -2.91 33.97 -12.69
CA ARG A 424 -1.94 32.88 -12.55
C ARG A 424 -1.80 32.54 -11.07
N ALA A 425 -1.94 31.25 -10.77
CA ALA A 425 -1.75 30.75 -9.42
C ALA A 425 -0.38 31.18 -8.86
N HIS A 426 -0.38 31.67 -7.63
CA HIS A 426 0.86 32.07 -6.97
C HIS A 426 1.62 30.81 -6.56
N THR A 427 2.90 30.72 -6.90
CA THR A 427 3.72 29.53 -6.61
C THR A 427 4.94 29.92 -5.80
N GLN A 428 5.11 29.28 -4.65
CA GLN A 428 6.33 29.34 -3.85
C GLN A 428 7.17 28.09 -4.14
N THR A 429 8.45 28.28 -4.46
CA THR A 429 9.37 27.18 -4.78
C THR A 429 10.56 27.21 -3.83
N HIS A 430 10.84 26.07 -3.20
CA HIS A 430 12.06 25.83 -2.44
C HIS A 430 12.91 24.78 -3.16
N THR A 431 14.22 25.03 -3.22
CA THR A 431 15.17 24.11 -3.86
C THR A 431 16.03 23.44 -2.80
N ASP A 432 16.18 22.13 -2.89
CA ASP A 432 17.00 21.30 -2.00
C ASP A 432 17.71 20.22 -2.84
N SER A 433 18.44 19.31 -2.21
CA SER A 433 19.15 18.20 -2.89
C SER A 433 19.11 16.91 -2.09
N THR A 434 19.27 15.78 -2.78
CA THR A 434 19.35 14.46 -2.17
C THR A 434 20.77 14.20 -1.63
N ALA A 435 20.93 14.06 -0.30
CA ALA A 435 22.27 14.04 0.31
C ALA A 435 22.61 12.78 1.11
N TYR A 436 21.64 12.21 1.83
CA TYR A 436 21.88 11.13 2.81
C TYR A 436 21.00 9.94 2.48
N ARG A 437 21.49 8.71 2.66
CA ARG A 437 20.68 7.50 2.46
C ARG A 437 19.52 7.45 3.46
N GLY A 438 18.36 6.99 2.98
CA GLY A 438 17.17 6.70 3.79
C GLY A 438 15.93 7.46 3.31
N LEU A 439 14.91 7.51 4.18
CA LEU A 439 13.67 8.26 3.95
C LEU A 439 13.71 9.62 4.66
N HIS A 440 13.65 10.70 3.89
CA HIS A 440 13.62 12.08 4.38
C HIS A 440 12.28 12.72 4.08
N THR A 441 11.92 13.81 4.77
CA THR A 441 10.64 14.49 4.50
C THR A 441 10.75 15.99 4.38
N MET A 442 9.79 16.55 3.65
CA MET A 442 9.49 17.98 3.61
C MET A 442 8.01 18.16 3.93
N GLU A 443 7.71 18.90 4.99
CA GLU A 443 6.35 19.31 5.36
C GLU A 443 6.10 20.75 4.89
N ALA A 444 4.93 20.99 4.29
CA ALA A 444 4.42 22.32 3.99
C ALA A 444 3.25 22.64 4.91
N LYS A 445 3.38 23.71 5.69
CA LYS A 445 2.36 24.21 6.61
C LYS A 445 1.98 25.64 6.27
N VAL A 446 0.69 25.89 6.06
CA VAL A 446 0.15 27.24 5.79
C VAL A 446 -0.80 27.62 6.92
N THR A 447 -0.58 28.80 7.50
CA THR A 447 -1.51 29.43 8.45
C THR A 447 -2.15 30.67 7.86
N ASP A 448 -3.39 30.96 8.24
CA ASP A 448 -4.08 32.19 7.85
C ASP A 448 -3.76 33.37 8.79
N ALA A 449 -4.37 34.52 8.55
CA ALA A 449 -4.18 35.73 9.36
C ALA A 449 -4.61 35.59 10.83
N THR A 450 -5.46 34.61 11.14
CA THR A 450 -5.90 34.31 12.52
C THR A 450 -4.89 33.42 13.25
N GLY A 451 -3.90 32.88 12.53
CA GLY A 451 -2.95 31.90 13.04
C GLY A 451 -3.43 30.45 12.94
N SER A 452 -4.60 30.21 12.35
CA SER A 452 -5.18 28.88 12.17
C SER A 452 -4.45 28.14 11.05
N VAL A 453 -4.15 26.85 11.26
CA VAL A 453 -3.54 26.01 10.21
C VAL A 453 -4.62 25.65 9.20
N ILE A 454 -4.50 26.17 7.99
CA ILE A 454 -5.48 25.92 6.91
C ILE A 454 -5.01 24.84 5.94
N PHE A 455 -3.70 24.60 5.82
CA PHE A 455 -3.15 23.55 4.98
C PHE A 455 -1.92 22.96 5.65
N LYS A 456 -1.82 21.64 5.63
CA LYS A 456 -0.65 20.90 6.08
C LYS A 456 -0.52 19.62 5.27
N ASP A 457 0.59 19.48 4.56
CA ASP A 457 0.89 18.28 3.77
C ASP A 457 2.38 17.92 3.87
N ILE A 458 2.73 16.67 3.59
CA ILE A 458 4.08 16.12 3.72
C ILE A 458 4.45 15.27 2.51
N ILE A 459 5.70 15.38 2.09
CA ILE A 459 6.30 14.59 1.01
C ILE A 459 7.51 13.84 1.58
N GLY A 460 7.59 12.53 1.29
CA GLY A 460 8.73 11.68 1.61
C GLY A 460 9.61 11.42 0.39
N ILE A 461 10.93 11.50 0.58
CA ILE A 461 11.95 11.28 -0.44
C ILE A 461 12.84 10.12 0.02
N TYR A 462 12.88 9.03 -0.76
CA TYR A 462 13.87 7.98 -0.55
C TYR A 462 15.15 8.32 -1.31
N ILE A 463 16.30 8.17 -0.66
CA ILE A 463 17.61 8.51 -1.21
C ILE A 463 18.58 7.34 -1.02
N ARG A 464 19.31 6.98 -2.08
CA ARG A 464 20.26 5.87 -2.15
C ARG A 464 21.50 6.08 -1.28
#